data_AF-A0A7C5WNN9-F1
#
_entry.id   AF-A0A7C5WNN9-F1
#
_cell.length_a   1.000
_cell.length_b   1.000
_cell.length_c   1.000
_cell.angle_alpha   90.00
_cell.angle_beta   90.00
_cell.angle_gamma   90.00
#
_symmetry.space_group_name_H-M   'P 1'
#
loop_
_entity.id
_entity.type
_entity.pdbx_description
1 polymer ?
#
loop_
_entity_poly.entity_id
_entity_poly.type
_entity_poly.pdbx_seq_one_letter_code
_entity_poly.pdbx_strand_id
1 'polypeptide(L)'
;MRSKTEIGAVRVAIALERSRLAEGAWPASLDALVPAYLDSIPVDPFTDGPLRYALGEGGPVVYSVGMDREDDGGRASPKAWRFVSVDHVEDYLKNDVEAFGGDWVLFPKPAEEGE
;
A
#
# COMPACT_ATOMS: atom_id res chain seq x y z
N MET A 1 0.21 13.69 -6.25
CA MET A 1 -0.32 12.31 -6.18
C MET A 1 0.02 11.63 -4.85
N ARG A 2 1.28 11.59 -4.40
CA ARG A 2 1.71 10.95 -3.12
C ARG A 2 0.89 11.35 -1.88
N SER A 3 0.64 12.64 -1.68
CA SER A 3 0.01 13.13 -0.43
C SER A 3 -1.41 12.61 -0.17
N LYS A 4 -2.24 12.39 -1.21
CA LYS A 4 -3.61 11.88 -1.01
C LYS A 4 -3.61 10.39 -0.65
N THR A 5 -2.76 9.61 -1.31
CA THR A 5 -2.64 8.17 -1.08
C THR A 5 -2.01 7.86 0.29
N GLU A 6 -1.00 8.62 0.70
CA GLU A 6 -0.39 8.50 2.04
C GLU A 6 -1.40 8.82 3.15
N ILE A 7 -2.18 9.90 3.01
CA ILE A 7 -3.26 10.23 3.95
C ILE A 7 -4.30 9.10 3.99
N GLY A 8 -4.67 8.55 2.84
CA GLY A 8 -5.58 7.41 2.74
C GLY A 8 -5.06 6.19 3.50
N ALA A 9 -3.81 5.80 3.28
CA ALA A 9 -3.18 4.67 3.95
C ALA A 9 -3.11 4.86 5.48
N VAL A 10 -2.80 6.07 5.96
CA VAL A 10 -2.83 6.37 7.40
C VAL A 10 -4.24 6.21 7.98
N ARG A 11 -5.28 6.68 7.28
CA ARG A 11 -6.68 6.46 7.70
C ARG A 11 -7.01 4.97 7.80
N VAL A 12 -6.57 4.18 6.84
CA VAL A 12 -6.75 2.72 6.84
C VAL A 12 -6.02 2.07 8.01
N ALA A 13 -4.77 2.43 8.27
CA ALA A 13 -4.00 1.89 9.39
C ALA A 13 -4.67 2.18 10.75
N ILE A 14 -5.18 3.40 10.94
CA ILE A 14 -5.93 3.78 12.15
C ILE A 14 -7.23 2.95 12.26
N ALA A 15 -7.95 2.78 11.15
CA ALA A 15 -9.19 2.00 11.12
C ALA A 15 -8.96 0.51 11.45
N LEU A 16 -7.90 -0.09 10.90
CA LEU A 16 -7.48 -1.46 11.21
C LEU A 16 -7.21 -1.65 12.70
N GLU A 17 -6.45 -0.73 13.30
CA GLU A 17 -6.14 -0.81 14.73
C GLU A 17 -7.38 -0.64 15.60
N ARG A 18 -8.29 0.26 15.22
CA ARG A 18 -9.56 0.43 15.94
C ARG A 18 -10.45 -0.82 15.86
N SER A 19 -10.57 -1.44 14.69
CA SER A 19 -11.29 -2.70 14.51
C SER A 19 -10.66 -3.81 15.36
N ARG A 20 -9.33 -3.95 15.33
CA ARG A 20 -8.60 -4.93 16.16
C ARG A 20 -8.86 -4.75 17.65
N LEU A 21 -8.83 -3.51 18.15
CA LEU A 21 -9.07 -3.24 19.56
C LEU A 21 -10.52 -3.52 19.98
N ALA A 22 -11.49 -3.33 19.08
CA ALA A 22 -12.89 -3.59 19.35
C ALA A 22 -13.27 -5.07 19.26
N GLU A 23 -12.70 -5.79 18.29
CA GLU A 23 -13.09 -7.16 17.92
C GLU A 23 -12.09 -8.22 18.42
N GLY A 24 -10.90 -7.79 18.86
CA GLY A 24 -9.84 -8.65 19.37
C GLY A 24 -8.98 -9.33 18.28
N ALA A 25 -9.29 -9.12 17.01
CA ALA A 25 -8.55 -9.68 15.87
C ALA A 25 -8.49 -8.69 14.71
N TRP A 26 -7.47 -8.83 13.86
CA TRP A 26 -7.41 -8.07 12.62
C TRP A 26 -8.54 -8.50 11.66
N PRO A 27 -9.15 -7.56 10.92
CA PRO A 27 -10.20 -7.91 9.97
C PRO A 27 -9.62 -8.72 8.80
N ALA A 28 -10.48 -9.54 8.18
CA ALA A 28 -10.12 -10.36 7.02
C ALA A 28 -9.94 -9.54 5.73
N SER A 29 -10.57 -8.36 5.63
CA SER A 29 -10.44 -7.44 4.49
C SER A 29 -10.68 -6.00 4.91
N LEU A 30 -10.32 -5.04 4.04
CA LEU A 30 -10.59 -3.62 4.27
C LEU A 30 -12.09 -3.29 4.21
N ASP A 31 -12.90 -4.09 3.52
CA ASP A 31 -14.35 -3.88 3.44
C ASP A 31 -15.03 -3.99 4.80
N ALA A 32 -14.48 -4.82 5.70
CA ALA A 32 -14.97 -4.94 7.08
C ALA A 32 -14.81 -3.65 7.90
N LEU A 33 -13.99 -2.70 7.43
CA LEU A 33 -13.81 -1.40 8.07
C LEU A 33 -14.91 -0.40 7.71
N VAL A 34 -15.70 -0.68 6.67
CA VAL A 34 -16.76 0.21 6.17
C VAL A 34 -18.12 -0.31 6.64
N PRO A 35 -19.04 0.56 7.11
CA PRO A 35 -18.91 2.00 7.31
C PRO A 35 -18.41 2.38 8.72
N ALA A 36 -18.09 1.40 9.58
CA ALA A 36 -17.90 1.63 11.01
C ALA A 36 -16.63 2.44 11.35
N TYR A 37 -15.55 2.27 10.59
CA TYR A 37 -14.25 2.90 10.82
C TYR A 37 -13.78 3.76 9.65
N LEU A 38 -14.30 3.53 8.45
CA LEU A 38 -14.04 4.30 7.23
C LEU A 38 -15.34 4.56 6.45
N ASP A 39 -15.45 5.73 5.81
CA ASP A 39 -16.57 6.03 4.90
C ASP A 39 -16.50 5.20 3.61
N SER A 40 -15.28 5.01 3.10
CA SER A 40 -14.96 4.21 1.92
C SER A 40 -13.48 3.83 1.95
N ILE A 41 -13.10 2.76 1.26
CA ILE A 41 -11.70 2.39 1.08
C ILE A 41 -11.04 3.42 0.14
N PRO A 42 -9.86 3.99 0.49
CA PRO A 42 -9.13 4.89 -0.41
C PRO A 42 -8.72 4.21 -1.72
N VAL A 43 -8.68 5.00 -2.80
CA VAL A 43 -8.32 4.51 -4.13
C VAL A 43 -6.80 4.38 -4.28
N ASP A 44 -6.38 3.27 -4.89
CA ASP A 44 -5.03 2.98 -5.35
C ASP A 44 -4.70 3.84 -6.59
N PRO A 45 -3.64 4.67 -6.54
CA PRO A 45 -3.29 5.59 -7.63
C PRO A 45 -2.84 4.91 -8.92
N PHE A 46 -2.57 3.59 -8.93
CA PHE A 46 -2.09 2.86 -10.11
C PHE A 46 -3.13 1.95 -10.77
N THR A 47 -4.21 1.60 -10.05
CA THR A 47 -5.22 0.65 -10.54
C THR A 47 -6.64 1.20 -10.58
N ASP A 48 -6.87 2.45 -10.19
CA ASP A 48 -8.20 3.06 -10.01
C ASP A 48 -9.14 2.26 -9.06
N GLY A 49 -8.65 1.18 -8.44
CA GLY A 49 -9.34 0.31 -7.50
C GLY A 49 -9.03 0.67 -6.03
N PRO A 50 -9.50 -0.11 -5.06
CA PRO A 50 -9.18 0.13 -3.65
C PRO A 50 -7.70 -0.16 -3.34
N LEU A 51 -7.16 0.51 -2.32
CA LEU A 51 -5.93 0.07 -1.67
C LEU A 51 -6.06 -1.37 -1.18
N ARG A 52 -4.93 -2.06 -1.08
CA ARG A 52 -4.85 -3.46 -0.67
C ARG A 52 -4.25 -3.60 0.72
N TYR A 53 -4.47 -4.77 1.29
CA TYR A 53 -4.10 -5.11 2.65
C TYR A 53 -3.70 -6.58 2.75
N ALA A 54 -2.66 -6.84 3.53
CA ALA A 54 -2.20 -8.17 3.90
C ALA A 54 -1.82 -8.20 5.38
N LEU A 55 -1.86 -9.38 5.99
CA LEU A 55 -1.33 -9.61 7.33
C LEU A 55 0.05 -10.27 7.23
N GLY A 56 1.08 -9.53 7.59
CA GLY A 56 2.43 -10.06 7.75
C GLY A 56 2.74 -10.43 9.20
N GLU A 57 3.92 -10.98 9.44
CA GLU A 57 4.39 -11.34 10.79
C GLU A 57 4.43 -10.14 11.76
N GLY A 58 4.73 -8.95 11.23
CA GLY A 58 4.77 -7.70 11.99
C GLY A 58 3.41 -6.98 12.14
N GLY A 59 2.32 -7.56 11.62
CA GLY A 59 1.00 -6.96 11.60
C GLY A 59 0.53 -6.51 10.21
N PRO A 60 -0.40 -5.55 10.12
CA PRO A 60 -1.05 -5.18 8.88
C PRO A 60 -0.11 -4.43 7.94
N VAL A 61 -0.08 -4.86 6.69
CA VAL A 61 0.58 -4.18 5.58
C VAL A 61 -0.50 -3.58 4.68
N VAL A 62 -0.45 -2.27 4.44
CA VAL A 62 -1.35 -1.55 3.52
C VAL A 62 -0.51 -1.09 2.34
N TYR A 63 -0.96 -1.38 1.12
CA TYR A 63 -0.16 -1.16 -0.07
C TYR A 63 -1.00 -0.82 -1.31
N SER A 64 -0.30 -0.28 -2.30
CA SER A 64 -0.74 -0.17 -3.70
C SER A 64 0.08 -1.16 -4.52
N VAL A 65 -0.46 -1.69 -5.62
CA VAL A 65 0.31 -2.60 -6.51
C VAL A 65 1.51 -1.92 -7.15
N GLY A 66 1.60 -0.59 -7.10
CA GLY A 66 2.74 0.10 -7.66
C GLY A 66 2.76 0.10 -9.20
N MET A 67 3.96 0.29 -9.75
CA MET A 67 4.16 0.69 -11.14
C MET A 67 4.07 -0.47 -12.14
N ASP A 68 4.41 -1.69 -11.72
CA ASP A 68 4.29 -2.91 -12.55
C ASP A 68 2.83 -3.38 -12.68
N ARG A 69 1.96 -2.94 -11.77
CA ARG A 69 0.54 -3.32 -11.64
C ARG A 69 0.35 -4.80 -11.35
N GLU A 70 1.38 -5.47 -10.85
CA GLU A 70 1.30 -6.83 -10.36
C GLU A 70 1.10 -6.79 -8.84
N ASP A 71 0.25 -7.68 -8.33
CA ASP A 71 0.00 -7.75 -6.89
C ASP A 71 0.98 -8.74 -6.27
N ASP A 72 1.94 -8.20 -5.53
CA ASP A 72 3.00 -8.97 -4.89
C ASP A 72 2.70 -9.32 -3.42
N GLY A 73 1.47 -9.06 -2.96
CA GLY A 73 0.97 -9.44 -1.64
C GLY A 73 1.48 -8.55 -0.50
N GLY A 74 1.83 -7.30 -0.79
CA GLY A 74 2.44 -6.35 0.13
C GLY A 74 3.96 -6.47 0.22
N ARG A 75 4.62 -7.11 -0.75
CA ARG A 75 6.08 -7.22 -0.79
C ARG A 75 6.65 -5.92 -1.37
N ALA A 76 7.32 -5.14 -0.53
CA ALA A 76 7.83 -3.83 -0.94
C ALA A 76 8.83 -3.91 -2.11
N SER A 77 8.64 -3.06 -3.12
CA SER A 77 9.65 -2.87 -4.16
C SER A 77 10.92 -2.19 -3.59
N PRO A 78 12.14 -2.64 -3.96
CA PRO A 78 13.40 -2.04 -3.49
C PRO A 78 13.54 -0.55 -3.81
N LYS A 79 12.92 -0.07 -4.91
CA LYS A 79 12.90 1.36 -5.27
C LYS A 79 11.51 1.98 -5.23
N ALA A 80 10.54 1.39 -4.52
CA ALA A 80 9.18 1.94 -4.36
C ALA A 80 9.16 3.45 -4.03
N TRP A 81 10.19 3.92 -3.32
CA TRP A 81 10.31 5.28 -2.82
C TRP A 81 11.08 6.23 -3.74
N ARG A 82 11.90 5.70 -4.65
CA ARG A 82 12.81 6.51 -5.47
C ARG A 82 12.02 7.24 -6.56
N PHE A 83 12.25 8.54 -6.68
CA PHE A 83 11.53 9.41 -7.61
C PHE A 83 11.70 8.93 -9.05
N VAL A 84 10.63 8.36 -9.59
CA VAL A 84 10.43 8.22 -11.01
C VAL A 84 9.24 9.08 -11.37
N SER A 85 9.39 9.98 -12.35
CA SER A 85 8.20 10.62 -12.90
C SER A 85 7.29 9.53 -13.48
N VAL A 86 5.99 9.61 -13.19
CA VAL A 86 4.99 8.73 -13.81
C VAL A 86 5.03 8.81 -15.35
N ASP A 87 5.56 9.90 -15.89
CA ASP A 87 5.65 10.14 -17.34
C ASP A 87 6.63 9.20 -18.06
N HIS A 88 7.55 8.53 -17.35
CA HIS A 88 8.54 7.63 -17.96
C HIS A 88 8.49 6.19 -17.42
N VAL A 89 7.43 5.82 -16.69
CA VAL A 89 7.28 4.49 -16.07
C VAL A 89 7.62 3.36 -17.05
N GLU A 90 7.15 3.44 -18.30
CA GLU A 90 7.42 2.42 -19.32
C GLU A 90 8.91 2.25 -19.66
N ASP A 91 9.66 3.34 -19.73
CA ASP A 91 11.10 3.30 -20.01
C ASP A 91 11.87 2.76 -18.81
N TYR A 92 11.42 3.06 -17.58
CA TYR A 92 12.04 2.53 -16.37
C TYR A 92 11.78 1.04 -16.19
N LEU A 93 10.54 0.58 -16.38
CA LEU A 93 10.19 -0.83 -16.33
C LEU A 93 10.98 -1.63 -17.37
N LYS A 94 11.15 -1.13 -18.61
CA LYS A 94 11.92 -1.84 -19.65
C LYS A 94 13.40 -1.99 -19.33
N ASN A 95 13.99 -1.05 -18.58
CA ASN A 95 15.43 -0.99 -18.34
C ASN A 95 15.86 -1.58 -16.99
N ASP A 96 14.96 -1.66 -15.99
CA ASP A 96 15.28 -2.13 -14.63
C ASP A 96 14.02 -2.74 -13.95
N VAL A 97 13.46 -3.79 -14.56
CA VAL A 97 12.22 -4.47 -14.11
C VAL A 97 12.31 -4.87 -12.63
N GLU A 98 13.43 -5.48 -12.21
CA GLU A 98 13.58 -5.97 -10.83
C GLU A 98 13.60 -4.84 -9.80
N ALA A 99 14.07 -3.64 -10.16
CA ALA A 99 14.12 -2.53 -9.23
C ALA A 99 12.75 -1.88 -8.98
N PHE A 100 11.80 -2.05 -9.90
CA PHE A 100 10.41 -1.57 -9.78
C PHE A 100 9.40 -2.68 -9.53
N GLY A 101 9.84 -3.94 -9.57
CA GLY A 101 9.04 -5.09 -9.17
C GLY A 101 8.66 -4.98 -7.69
N GLY A 102 7.39 -5.21 -7.39
CA GLY A 102 6.86 -5.19 -6.04
C GLY A 102 5.89 -4.05 -5.75
N ASP A 103 5.17 -4.21 -4.65
CA ASP A 103 4.14 -3.28 -4.23
C ASP A 103 4.73 -1.99 -3.63
N TRP A 104 3.97 -0.91 -3.74
CA TRP A 104 4.17 0.30 -2.94
C TRP A 104 3.54 0.11 -1.56
N VAL A 105 4.33 -0.40 -0.61
CA VAL A 105 3.92 -0.51 0.79
C VAL A 105 3.78 0.89 1.41
N LEU A 106 2.58 1.26 1.82
CA LEU A 106 2.26 2.56 2.39
C LEU A 106 2.25 2.54 3.92
N PHE A 107 2.01 1.36 4.52
CA PHE A 107 2.06 1.14 5.96
C PHE A 107 2.40 -0.33 6.28
N PRO A 108 3.23 -0.61 7.32
CA PRO A 108 4.16 0.35 7.90
C PRO A 108 5.13 0.82 6.83
N LYS A 109 5.65 2.05 6.94
CA LYS A 109 6.69 2.48 6.01
C LYS A 109 7.89 1.52 6.16
N PRO A 110 8.37 0.87 5.09
CA PRO A 110 9.55 0.01 5.14
C PRO A 110 10.74 0.81 5.66
N ALA A 111 11.64 0.13 6.37
CA ALA A 111 12.90 0.75 6.77
C ALA A 111 13.64 1.22 5.51
N GLU A 112 14.14 2.46 5.51
CA GLU A 112 15.05 2.90 4.47
C GLU A 112 16.38 2.17 4.69
N GLU A 113 16.73 1.22 3.81
CA GLU A 113 18.03 0.56 3.87
C GLU A 113 19.13 1.58 3.53
N GLY A 114 19.82 2.06 4.56
CA GLY A 114 21.15 2.70 4.50
C GLY A 114 21.22 4.09 3.85
N GLU A 115 21.44 5.11 4.68
CA GLU A 115 22.24 6.28 4.30
C GLU A 115 23.75 5.93 4.28
#